data_AF-A0AA95N4T1-F1
#
_entry.id   AF-A0AA95N4T1-F1
#
_cell.length_a   1.000
_cell.length_b   1.000
_cell.length_c   1.000
_cell.angle_alpha   90.00
_cell.angle_beta   90.00
_cell.angle_gamma   90.00
#
_symmetry.space_group_name_H-M   'P 1'
#
loop_
_entity.id
_entity.type
_entity.pdbx_description
1 polymer ?
#
loop_
_entity_poly.entity_id
_entity_poly.type
_entity_poly.pdbx_seq_one_letter_code
_entity_poly.pdbx_strand_id
1 'polypeptide(L)'
;MTGKLTTHVLDISIGKPARGVLVELVRVGPNNGIETIQSFYTNEDGRLNHPLLEGEYMKKGIYELHFHVGDYYRNRGASTENPSFLDCVPVRFGISEPASHYHVPLLISPGGYSTYRGS
;
A
#
# COMPACT_ATOMS: atom_id res chain seq x y z
N MET A 1 3.67 -20.97 12.25
CA MET A 1 3.51 -19.52 12.10
C MET A 1 2.50 -19.28 11.00
N THR A 2 1.49 -18.45 11.24
CA THR A 2 0.56 -18.00 10.21
C THR A 2 1.20 -16.83 9.47
N GLY A 3 1.33 -16.92 8.15
CA GLY A 3 1.89 -15.81 7.37
C GLY A 3 0.93 -14.62 7.35
N LYS A 4 1.46 -13.44 7.04
CA LYS A 4 0.68 -12.21 7.00
C LYS A 4 1.26 -11.19 6.03
N LEU A 5 0.40 -10.36 5.47
CA LEU A 5 0.75 -9.20 4.64
C LEU A 5 0.42 -7.93 5.41
N THR A 6 1.36 -6.99 5.47
CA THR A 6 1.20 -5.69 6.14
C THR A 6 1.80 -4.58 5.31
N THR A 7 1.33 -3.36 5.51
CA THR A 7 1.90 -2.14 4.91
C THR A 7 2.08 -1.05 5.96
N HIS A 8 2.80 0.00 5.59
CA HIS A 8 3.01 1.20 6.37
C HIS A 8 3.34 2.33 5.41
N VAL A 9 2.65 3.45 5.52
CA VAL A 9 2.88 4.63 4.66
C VAL A 9 3.51 5.74 5.48
N LEU A 10 4.69 6.18 5.06
CA LEU A 10 5.43 7.28 5.67
C LEU A 10 5.54 8.43 4.68
N ASP A 11 5.13 9.62 5.11
CA ASP A 11 5.40 10.86 4.39
C ASP A 11 6.74 11.44 4.87
N ILE A 12 7.78 11.20 4.07
CA ILE A 12 9.14 11.63 4.38
C ILE A 12 9.35 13.12 4.14
N SER A 13 8.44 13.80 3.42
CA SER A 13 8.54 15.26 3.22
C SER A 13 8.28 16.04 4.51
N ILE A 14 7.54 15.44 5.45
CA ILE A 14 7.25 16.01 6.77
C ILE A 14 7.72 15.11 7.94
N GLY A 15 8.33 13.96 7.64
CA GLY A 15 8.85 13.03 8.64
C GLY A 15 7.77 12.40 9.53
N LYS A 16 6.58 12.11 8.99
CA LYS A 16 5.45 11.56 9.78
C LYS A 16 4.76 10.40 9.07
N PRO A 17 4.07 9.51 9.81
CA PRO A 17 3.16 8.56 9.19
C PRO A 17 2.06 9.25 8.39
N ALA A 18 1.75 8.71 7.23
CA ALA A 18 0.73 9.23 6.34
C ALA A 18 -0.63 8.65 6.75
N ARG A 19 -1.34 9.36 7.62
CA ARG A 19 -2.71 9.03 8.03
C ARG A 19 -3.71 9.31 6.91
N GLY A 20 -4.71 8.44 6.76
CA GLY A 20 -5.85 8.65 5.88
C GLY A 20 -5.56 8.43 4.40
N VAL A 21 -4.48 7.72 4.07
CA VAL A 21 -4.21 7.26 2.71
C VAL A 21 -5.15 6.09 2.42
N LEU A 22 -5.98 6.18 1.38
CA LEU A 22 -6.72 5.04 0.88
C LEU A 22 -5.73 4.09 0.19
N VAL A 23 -5.82 2.82 0.55
CA VAL A 23 -5.01 1.77 -0.06
C VAL A 23 -5.92 0.61 -0.43
N GLU A 24 -5.78 0.12 -1.65
CA GLU A 24 -6.51 -1.03 -2.16
C GLU A 24 -5.55 -2.19 -2.35
N LEU A 25 -5.92 -3.35 -1.84
CA LEU A 25 -5.22 -4.61 -2.11
C LEU A 25 -5.95 -5.32 -3.24
N VAL A 26 -5.21 -5.63 -4.30
CA VAL A 26 -5.72 -6.40 -5.44
C VAL A 26 -4.84 -7.60 -5.72
N ARG A 27 -5.44 -8.66 -6.26
CA ARG A 27 -4.74 -9.81 -6.81
C ARG A 27 -4.64 -9.67 -8.32
N VAL A 28 -3.45 -9.96 -8.86
CA VAL A 28 -3.22 -9.97 -10.31
C VAL A 28 -3.32 -11.41 -10.80
N GLY A 29 -4.38 -11.68 -11.57
CA GLY A 29 -4.66 -12.95 -12.21
C GLY A 29 -3.99 -13.11 -13.58
N PRO A 30 -4.30 -14.20 -14.30
CA PRO A 30 -3.84 -14.41 -15.67
C PRO A 30 -4.23 -13.22 -16.58
N ASN A 31 -3.40 -12.94 -17.60
CA ASN A 31 -3.60 -11.83 -18.55
C ASN A 31 -3.68 -10.44 -17.90
N ASN A 32 -3.05 -10.24 -16.73
CA ASN A 32 -3.12 -9.00 -15.93
C ASN A 32 -4.53 -8.61 -15.49
N GLY A 33 -5.46 -9.58 -15.36
CA GLY A 33 -6.76 -9.33 -14.74
C GLY A 33 -6.58 -8.90 -13.28
N ILE A 34 -7.32 -7.88 -12.85
CA ILE A 34 -7.24 -7.33 -11.49
C ILE A 34 -8.50 -7.75 -10.73
N GLU A 35 -8.32 -8.37 -9.57
CA GLU A 35 -9.37 -8.71 -8.61
C GLU A 35 -9.16 -7.91 -7.33
N THR A 36 -10.05 -6.96 -7.02
CA THR A 36 -9.98 -6.22 -5.75
C THR A 36 -10.36 -7.13 -4.59
N ILE A 37 -9.46 -7.24 -3.61
CA ILE A 37 -9.68 -8.04 -2.40
C ILE A 37 -10.34 -7.17 -1.33
N GLN A 38 -9.76 -6.01 -1.04
CA GLN A 38 -10.25 -5.08 -0.02
C GLN A 38 -9.61 -3.69 -0.16
N SER A 39 -10.21 -2.69 0.48
CA SER A 39 -9.70 -1.31 0.55
C SER A 39 -9.79 -0.80 1.98
N PHE A 40 -8.85 0.06 2.39
CA PHE A 40 -8.73 0.56 3.77
C PHE A 40 -8.01 1.90 3.81
N TYR A 41 -8.26 2.67 4.88
CA TYR A 41 -7.55 3.90 5.17
C TYR A 41 -6.47 3.66 6.23
N THR A 42 -5.29 4.26 6.04
CA THR A 42 -4.24 4.21 7.06
C THR A 42 -4.64 4.97 8.34
N ASN A 43 -4.28 4.42 9.50
CA ASN A 43 -4.50 4.99 10.82
C ASN A 43 -3.48 6.11 11.16
N GLU A 44 -3.49 6.61 12.40
CA GLU A 44 -2.55 7.66 12.86
C GLU A 44 -1.07 7.29 12.72
N ASP A 45 -0.75 5.99 12.74
CA ASP A 45 0.60 5.45 12.56
C ASP A 45 0.86 5.05 11.09
N GLY A 46 0.04 5.49 10.13
CA GLY A 46 0.23 5.17 8.71
C GLY A 46 0.04 3.69 8.36
N ARG A 47 -0.58 2.91 9.27
CA ARG A 47 -0.76 1.46 9.17
C ARG A 47 -2.24 1.08 9.17
N LEU A 48 -2.53 -0.21 9.24
CA LEU A 48 -3.83 -0.75 9.62
C LEU A 48 -3.74 -1.31 11.04
N ASN A 49 -4.89 -1.42 11.70
CA ASN A 49 -4.98 -2.06 13.01
C ASN A 49 -4.92 -3.61 12.93
N HIS A 50 -4.98 -4.17 11.71
CA HIS A 50 -4.91 -5.60 11.43
C HIS A 50 -4.09 -5.83 10.15
N PRO A 51 -3.58 -7.06 9.89
CA PRO A 51 -2.96 -7.39 8.62
C PRO A 51 -3.91 -7.22 7.44
N LEU A 52 -3.33 -7.04 6.26
CA LEU A 52 -4.03 -7.03 4.98
C LEU A 52 -4.52 -8.44 4.63
N LEU A 53 -3.64 -9.42 4.76
CA LEU A 53 -3.95 -10.83 4.62
C LEU A 53 -3.31 -11.55 5.79
N GLU A 54 -3.93 -12.61 6.26
CA GLU A 54 -3.39 -13.48 7.30
C GLU A 54 -3.90 -14.91 7.11
N GLY A 55 -3.09 -15.88 7.55
CA GLY A 55 -3.51 -17.29 7.60
C GLY A 55 -3.89 -17.84 6.22
N GLU A 56 -5.10 -18.40 6.10
CA GLU A 56 -5.59 -19.05 4.88
C GLU A 56 -5.77 -18.09 3.69
N TYR A 57 -5.84 -16.78 3.94
CA TYR A 57 -5.93 -15.76 2.89
C TYR A 57 -4.57 -15.45 2.25
N MET A 58 -3.47 -15.84 2.89
CA MET A 58 -2.15 -15.77 2.28
C MET A 58 -2.04 -16.83 1.19
N LYS A 59 -2.14 -16.41 -0.07
CA LYS A 59 -2.00 -17.31 -1.22
C LYS A 59 -0.81 -16.88 -2.06
N LYS A 60 -0.03 -17.85 -2.55
CA LYS A 60 1.03 -17.60 -3.52
C LYS A 60 0.44 -16.91 -4.75
N GLY A 61 1.12 -15.88 -5.26
CA GLY A 61 0.65 -15.13 -6.41
C GLY A 61 1.24 -13.73 -6.51
N ILE A 62 0.76 -12.98 -7.51
CA ILE A 62 1.10 -11.58 -7.71
C ILE A 62 -0.04 -10.73 -7.16
N TYR A 63 0.33 -9.68 -6.44
CA TYR A 63 -0.57 -8.72 -5.83
C TYR A 63 -0.12 -7.31 -6.18
N GLU A 64 -1.05 -6.36 -6.06
CA GLU A 64 -0.72 -4.94 -6.04
C GLU A 64 -1.35 -4.28 -4.83
N LEU A 65 -0.62 -3.28 -4.29
CA LEU A 65 -1.20 -2.27 -3.41
C LEU A 65 -1.34 -0.98 -4.22
N HIS A 66 -2.54 -0.43 -4.31
CA HIS A 66 -2.83 0.84 -4.96
C HIS A 66 -2.96 1.90 -3.88
N PHE A 67 -1.98 2.80 -3.77
CA PHE A 67 -1.97 3.86 -2.77
C PHE A 67 -2.45 5.17 -3.41
N HIS A 68 -3.55 5.72 -2.89
CA HIS A 68 -4.15 6.98 -3.37
C HIS A 68 -3.45 8.18 -2.73
N VAL A 69 -2.22 8.43 -3.18
CA VAL A 69 -1.31 9.46 -2.66
C VAL A 69 -1.73 10.88 -3.06
N GLY A 70 -2.32 11.05 -4.24
CA GLY A 70 -2.83 12.33 -4.71
C GLY A 70 -3.93 12.88 -3.81
N ASP A 71 -4.91 12.04 -3.47
CA ASP A 71 -5.98 12.39 -2.52
C ASP A 71 -5.42 12.79 -1.15
N TYR A 72 -4.43 12.06 -0.65
CA TYR A 72 -3.76 12.37 0.61
C TYR A 72 -3.13 13.78 0.60
N TYR A 73 -2.39 14.16 -0.44
CA TYR A 73 -1.79 15.50 -0.53
C TYR A 73 -2.83 16.60 -0.77
N ARG A 74 -3.86 16.34 -1.60
CA ARG A 74 -4.96 17.29 -1.84
C ARG A 74 -5.73 17.60 -0.56
N ASN A 75 -6.10 16.57 0.22
CA ASN A 75 -6.83 16.73 1.48
C ASN A 75 -6.03 17.49 2.54
N ARG A 76 -4.70 17.52 2.41
CA ARG A 76 -3.81 18.31 3.28
C ARG A 76 -3.49 19.71 2.74
N GLY A 77 -4.00 20.08 1.57
CA GLY A 77 -3.66 21.34 0.90
C GLY A 77 -2.19 21.42 0.46
N ALA A 78 -1.51 20.28 0.34
CA ALA A 78 -0.09 20.19 0.01
C ALA A 78 0.19 20.06 -1.49
N SER A 79 -0.86 19.91 -2.31
CA SER A 79 -0.78 19.94 -3.78
C SER A 79 -2.04 20.57 -4.36
N THR A 80 -1.87 21.38 -5.40
CA THR A 80 -2.94 21.92 -6.24
C THR A 80 -2.91 21.33 -7.66
N GLU A 81 -1.98 20.41 -7.94
CA GLU A 81 -1.87 19.76 -9.24
C GLU A 81 -3.07 18.85 -9.50
N ASN A 82 -3.64 18.97 -10.70
CA ASN A 82 -4.76 18.15 -11.15
C ASN A 82 -4.57 17.76 -12.64
N PRO A 83 -4.20 16.50 -12.95
CA PRO A 83 -3.92 15.42 -12.00
C PRO A 83 -2.62 15.69 -11.22
N SER A 84 -2.52 15.12 -10.01
CA SER A 84 -1.27 15.15 -9.25
C SER A 84 -0.21 14.27 -9.92
N PHE A 85 1.07 14.68 -9.89
CA PHE A 85 2.15 13.88 -10.49
C PHE A 85 2.19 12.43 -9.96
N LEU A 86 2.01 12.24 -8.65
CA LEU A 86 1.76 10.94 -8.01
C LEU A 86 0.33 10.90 -7.47
N ASP A 87 -0.62 10.44 -8.29
CA ASP A 87 -2.03 10.33 -7.92
C ASP A 87 -2.34 8.96 -7.28
N CYS A 88 -2.45 7.91 -8.08
CA CYS A 88 -2.49 6.53 -7.60
C CYS A 88 -1.16 5.82 -7.88
N VAL A 89 -0.53 5.30 -6.83
CA VAL A 89 0.76 4.61 -6.91
C VAL A 89 0.55 3.10 -6.79
N PRO A 90 0.63 2.32 -7.88
CA PRO A 90 0.57 0.88 -7.82
C PRO A 90 1.94 0.28 -7.45
N VAL A 91 1.97 -0.55 -6.42
CA VAL A 91 3.14 -1.36 -6.05
C VAL A 91 2.83 -2.83 -6.31
N ARG A 92 3.40 -3.39 -7.39
CA ARG A 92 3.27 -4.81 -7.74
C ARG A 92 4.34 -5.66 -7.06
N PHE A 93 3.94 -6.73 -6.39
CA PHE A 93 4.85 -7.64 -5.69
C PHE A 93 4.34 -9.09 -5.71
N GLY A 94 5.24 -10.03 -5.44
CA GLY A 94 4.93 -11.45 -5.35
C GLY A 94 4.93 -11.96 -3.91
N ILE A 95 3.93 -12.76 -3.57
CA ILE A 95 3.96 -13.64 -2.39
C ILE A 95 4.40 -15.02 -2.89
N SER A 96 5.57 -15.47 -2.45
CA SER A 96 6.16 -16.76 -2.81
C SER A 96 6.00 -17.83 -1.73
N GLU A 97 6.03 -17.43 -0.45
CA GLU A 97 5.92 -18.30 0.73
C GLU A 97 4.74 -17.84 1.61
N PRO A 98 3.54 -18.44 1.45
CA PRO A 98 2.35 -18.09 2.23
C PRO A 98 2.51 -18.09 3.75
N ALA A 99 3.43 -18.88 4.30
CA ALA A 99 3.67 -18.93 5.74
C ALA A 99 4.57 -17.80 6.27
N SER A 100 5.16 -16.98 5.39
CA SER A 100 6.05 -15.87 5.76
C SER A 100 5.28 -14.57 6.05
N HIS A 101 5.93 -13.68 6.80
CA HIS A 101 5.50 -12.28 6.92
C HIS A 101 6.05 -11.47 5.74
N TYR A 102 5.15 -10.75 5.06
CA TYR A 102 5.47 -9.76 4.05
C TYR A 102 5.11 -8.38 4.59
N HIS A 103 6.11 -7.51 4.69
CA HIS A 103 5.90 -6.09 4.94
C HIS A 103 6.24 -5.30 3.67
N VAL A 104 5.27 -4.59 3.11
CA VAL A 104 5.44 -3.80 1.88
C VAL A 104 5.08 -2.35 2.18
N PRO A 105 6.02 -1.56 2.76
CA PRO A 105 5.78 -0.16 3.07
C PRO A 105 5.90 0.74 1.84
N LEU A 106 5.38 1.96 1.95
CA LEU A 106 5.55 3.02 0.97
C LEU A 106 6.09 4.28 1.66
N LEU A 107 7.23 4.77 1.19
CA LEU A 107 7.76 6.07 1.58
C LEU A 107 7.40 7.05 0.48
N ILE A 108 6.66 8.11 0.81
CA ILE A 108 6.16 9.09 -0.15
C ILE A 108 6.73 10.47 0.11
N SER A 109 6.95 11.19 -0.99
CA SER A 109 7.14 12.63 -1.06
C SER A 109 6.37 13.15 -2.29
N PRO A 110 6.09 14.45 -2.43
CA PRO A 110 5.34 14.96 -3.58
C PRO A 110 5.92 14.57 -4.96
N GLY A 111 7.25 14.47 -5.08
CA GLY A 111 7.93 14.20 -6.34
C GLY A 111 8.40 12.75 -6.55
N GLY A 112 8.18 11.86 -5.59
CA GLY A 112 8.72 10.51 -5.67
C GLY A 112 8.31 9.62 -4.51
N TYR A 113 8.43 8.31 -4.72
CA TYR A 113 8.19 7.31 -3.69
C TYR A 113 9.25 6.21 -3.76
N SER A 114 9.36 5.44 -2.67
CA SER A 114 10.12 4.19 -2.65
C SER A 114 9.38 3.13 -1.86
N THR A 115 9.65 1.87 -2.18
CA THR A 115 9.14 0.70 -1.47
C THR A 115 10.26 -0.35 -1.36
N TYR A 116 10.07 -1.34 -0.49
CA TYR A 116 10.97 -2.46 -0.32
C TYR A 116 10.23 -3.64 0.31
N ARG A 117 10.87 -4.81 0.38
CA ARG A 117 10.38 -5.95 1.17
C ARG A 117 10.95 -5.85 2.59
N GLY A 118 10.13 -5.46 3.54
CA GLY A 118 10.46 -5.48 4.97
C GLY A 118 10.32 -6.87 5.59
N SER A 119 10.86 -7.00 6.80
CA SER A 119 10.79 -8.19 7.67
C SER A 119 9.55 -8.19 8.56
#